data_AF-A0AAE1NBF3-F1
#
_entry.id   AF-A0AAE1NBF3-F1
#
_cell.length_a   1.000
_cell.length_b   1.000
_cell.length_c   1.000
_cell.angle_alpha   90.00
_cell.angle_beta   90.00
_cell.angle_gamma   90.00
#
_symmetry.space_group_name_H-M   'P 1'
#
loop_
_entity.id
_entity.type
_entity.pdbx_description
1 polymer ?
#
loop_
_entity_poly.entity_id
_entity_poly.type
_entity_poly.pdbx_seq_one_letter_code
_entity_poly.pdbx_strand_id
1 'polypeptide(L)'
;MGIRAYCTEDLKISAALSSIQVTASLRKEGLESSNLILGIDFTKSNEWTGKASFNNRSLHAIGSTPNPYEKAISIIGKTLAPFDDDNLIPCFGFGDATTHDQEVFSFHGDHSSCHGFEEVLACYQNVVPHLKLSGPTSYGPVIEAAIDIVEKNRGQFHVLVIIADGQVTRSVNCDDGELSPQEQKTIQAIVDASSYALSIVLIGVGDGPWEDMKKFDDKIPARDFDNFQFVNFTDIMSKNSSPSQKEAAFALAALMEIPFQYKAVIELGILGRVTGRAKKIVPRPPPVPYSRPAPPARLPSNVASSTDGERNQQACPICLTNVKDLAFGCGHLTCRDCGSRLTNCPICRERITTRLRVFTG
;
A
#
# COMPACT_ATOMS: atom_id res chain seq x y z
N MET A 1 -15.57 -30.51 10.40
CA MET A 1 -15.44 -31.08 9.03
C MET A 1 -14.24 -30.39 8.41
N GLY A 2 -13.14 -31.13 8.22
CA GLY A 2 -11.85 -30.57 7.85
C GLY A 2 -11.84 -30.03 6.43
N ILE A 3 -11.54 -28.73 6.31
CA ILE A 3 -11.19 -28.11 5.03
C ILE A 3 -9.83 -28.69 4.65
N ARG A 4 -9.83 -29.60 3.67
CA ARG A 4 -8.63 -30.19 3.10
C ARG A 4 -7.76 -29.08 2.51
N ALA A 5 -6.48 -29.13 2.86
CA ALA A 5 -5.39 -28.47 2.16
C ALA A 5 -5.44 -28.83 0.66
N TYR A 6 -6.07 -27.98 -0.13
CA TYR A 6 -5.95 -27.97 -1.58
C TYR A 6 -5.43 -26.60 -1.98
N CYS A 7 -4.41 -26.61 -2.83
CA CYS A 7 -3.84 -25.46 -3.55
C CYS A 7 -2.81 -24.58 -2.82
N THR A 8 -1.84 -25.18 -2.13
CA THR A 8 -0.50 -24.56 -1.96
C THR A 8 0.44 -24.82 -3.16
N GLU A 9 0.01 -25.57 -4.18
CA GLU A 9 0.87 -25.97 -5.31
C GLU A 9 0.62 -25.21 -6.61
N ASP A 10 -0.61 -24.73 -6.88
CA ASP A 10 -0.90 -24.08 -8.17
C ASP A 10 -0.38 -22.64 -8.29
N LEU A 11 -0.05 -21.98 -7.18
CA LEU A 11 0.68 -20.70 -7.16
C LEU A 11 2.21 -20.85 -7.06
N LYS A 12 2.73 -22.08 -6.98
CA LYS A 12 4.19 -22.34 -7.14
C LYS A 12 4.63 -22.29 -8.61
N ILE A 13 3.73 -21.96 -9.53
CA ILE A 13 4.02 -21.84 -10.96
C ILE A 13 4.69 -20.48 -11.25
N SER A 14 5.98 -20.57 -11.60
CA SER A 14 6.83 -19.54 -12.24
C SER A 14 7.49 -18.49 -11.33
N ALA A 15 8.73 -18.79 -10.92
CA ALA A 15 9.70 -17.85 -10.35
C ALA A 15 10.25 -16.81 -11.34
N ALA A 16 9.40 -16.25 -12.22
CA ALA A 16 9.80 -15.24 -13.21
C ALA A 16 8.66 -14.28 -13.60
N LEU A 17 7.74 -13.99 -12.69
CA LEU A 17 6.71 -12.97 -12.95
C LEU A 17 7.25 -11.58 -12.59
N SER A 18 7.19 -10.66 -13.54
CA SER A 18 7.34 -9.22 -13.28
C SER A 18 6.16 -8.71 -12.43
N SER A 19 6.30 -7.53 -11.80
CA SER A 19 5.20 -6.89 -11.02
C SER A 19 3.89 -6.78 -11.82
N ILE A 20 3.99 -6.53 -13.12
CA ILE A 20 2.85 -6.46 -14.05
C ILE A 20 2.17 -7.82 -14.20
N GLN A 21 2.95 -8.90 -14.27
CA GLN A 21 2.40 -10.25 -14.39
C GLN A 21 1.76 -10.74 -13.09
N VAL A 22 2.31 -10.36 -11.93
CA VAL A 22 1.64 -10.56 -10.64
C VAL A 22 0.29 -9.84 -10.65
N THR A 23 0.26 -8.59 -11.13
CA THR A 23 -0.97 -7.79 -11.21
C THR A 23 -2.06 -8.46 -12.06
N ALA A 24 -1.68 -8.90 -13.27
CA ALA A 24 -2.59 -9.54 -14.20
C ALA A 24 -3.14 -10.88 -13.67
N SER A 25 -2.29 -11.67 -12.98
CA SER A 25 -2.71 -12.94 -12.39
C SER A 25 -3.74 -12.75 -11.28
N LEU A 26 -3.57 -11.78 -10.38
CA LEU A 26 -4.52 -11.59 -9.26
C LEU A 26 -5.88 -11.06 -9.73
N ARG A 27 -5.90 -10.19 -10.76
CA ARG A 27 -7.17 -9.78 -11.41
C ARG A 27 -7.90 -10.95 -12.05
N LYS A 28 -7.15 -11.90 -12.63
CA LYS A 28 -7.71 -13.13 -13.21
C LYS A 28 -8.30 -14.07 -12.14
N GLU A 29 -7.74 -14.06 -10.93
CA GLU A 29 -8.27 -14.79 -9.76
C GLU A 29 -9.47 -14.06 -9.09
N GLY A 30 -9.96 -12.96 -9.68
CA GLY A 30 -11.21 -12.30 -9.27
C GLY A 30 -11.05 -11.13 -8.31
N LEU A 31 -9.83 -10.66 -8.04
CA LEU A 31 -9.63 -9.38 -7.34
C LEU A 31 -9.98 -8.22 -8.30
N GLU A 32 -11.26 -7.84 -8.33
CA GLU A 32 -11.79 -6.84 -9.27
C GLU A 32 -11.49 -5.40 -8.84
N SER A 33 -11.49 -5.15 -7.52
CA SER A 33 -11.41 -3.81 -6.91
C SER A 33 -10.94 -3.94 -5.46
N SER A 34 -10.02 -3.08 -5.03
CA SER A 34 -9.54 -3.02 -3.64
C SER A 34 -9.09 -1.61 -3.28
N ASN A 35 -9.04 -1.32 -1.99
CA ASN A 35 -8.53 -0.06 -1.46
C ASN A 35 -7.38 -0.33 -0.50
N LEU A 36 -6.36 0.51 -0.50
CA LEU A 36 -5.17 0.36 0.34
C LEU A 36 -5.22 1.30 1.55
N ILE A 37 -4.82 0.79 2.70
CA ILE A 37 -4.58 1.57 3.91
C ILE A 37 -3.14 1.32 4.35
N LEU A 38 -2.41 2.35 4.77
CA LEU A 38 -1.03 2.21 5.22
C LEU A 38 -0.87 2.58 6.69
N GLY A 39 -0.24 1.70 7.46
CA GLY A 39 0.21 1.93 8.84
C GLY A 39 1.72 1.88 8.94
N ILE A 40 2.34 2.89 9.56
CA ILE A 40 3.78 2.97 9.76
C ILE A 40 4.10 3.00 11.26
N ASP A 41 4.91 2.04 11.69
CA ASP A 41 5.46 1.95 13.04
C ASP A 41 6.51 3.06 13.26
N PHE A 42 6.33 3.86 14.31
CA PHE A 42 7.27 4.90 14.77
C PHE A 42 7.71 4.67 16.22
N THR A 43 7.80 3.41 16.64
CA THR A 43 8.33 3.03 17.95
C THR A 43 9.85 3.14 18.01
N LYS A 44 10.37 3.23 19.22
CA LYS A 44 11.78 3.47 19.53
C LYS A 44 12.66 2.26 19.20
N SER A 45 12.11 1.06 19.07
CA SER A 45 12.89 -0.12 18.68
C SER A 45 13.62 0.07 17.34
N ASN A 46 13.02 0.86 16.45
CA ASN A 46 13.62 1.28 15.17
C ASN A 46 14.98 1.99 15.31
N GLU A 47 15.38 2.47 16.50
CA GLU A 47 16.71 3.04 16.73
C GLU A 47 17.81 1.97 16.71
N TRP A 48 17.50 0.72 17.07
CA TRP A 48 18.48 -0.35 17.26
C TRP A 48 18.23 -1.60 16.40
N THR A 49 17.04 -1.79 15.85
CA THR A 49 16.71 -2.91 14.93
C THR A 49 17.28 -2.75 13.51
N GLY A 50 18.08 -1.71 13.26
CA GLY A 50 18.89 -1.55 12.05
C GLY A 50 20.38 -1.88 12.25
N LYS A 51 20.74 -2.55 13.36
CA LYS A 51 22.13 -2.85 13.72
C LYS A 51 22.86 -3.63 12.63
N ALA A 52 22.29 -4.74 12.17
CA ALA A 52 22.87 -5.60 11.15
C ALA A 52 22.41 -5.21 9.74
N SER A 53 21.11 -5.01 9.55
CA SER A 53 20.48 -4.77 8.24
C SER A 53 20.64 -3.36 7.70
N PHE A 54 20.99 -2.39 8.56
CA PHE A 54 21.07 -0.98 8.18
C PHE A 54 22.28 -0.23 8.76
N ASN A 55 23.40 -0.95 8.92
CA ASN A 55 24.70 -0.39 9.30
C ASN A 55 24.67 0.39 10.63
N ASN A 56 23.99 -0.15 11.64
CA ASN A 56 23.87 0.47 12.97
C ASN A 56 23.27 1.88 12.93
N ARG A 57 22.35 2.10 11.98
CA ARG A 57 21.52 3.31 11.90
C ARG A 57 20.09 2.96 12.28
N SER A 58 19.35 3.96 12.73
CA SER A 58 17.90 3.84 12.87
C SER A 58 17.25 3.49 11.53
N LEU A 59 16.24 2.61 11.56
CA LEU A 59 15.46 2.23 10.38
C LEU A 59 14.68 3.42 9.79
N HIS A 60 14.47 4.50 10.55
CA HIS A 60 13.89 5.76 10.07
C HIS A 60 14.92 6.82 9.67
N ALA A 61 16.23 6.52 9.69
CA ALA A 61 17.23 7.53 9.39
C ALA A 61 17.06 8.09 7.95
N ILE A 62 16.70 9.37 7.84
CA ILE A 62 16.59 10.08 6.57
C ILE A 62 17.99 10.47 6.09
N GLY A 63 18.27 10.25 4.81
CA GLY A 63 19.58 10.57 4.22
C GLY A 63 19.60 10.39 2.71
N SER A 64 20.81 10.34 2.13
CA SER A 64 21.00 10.18 0.68
C SER A 64 20.56 8.81 0.14
N THR A 65 20.57 7.79 0.99
CA THR A 65 20.10 6.44 0.66
C THR A 65 18.76 6.19 1.32
N PRO A 66 17.75 5.67 0.60
CA PRO A 66 16.48 5.31 1.20
C PRO A 66 16.65 4.30 2.35
N ASN A 67 15.98 4.57 3.46
CA ASN A 67 15.88 3.64 4.58
C ASN A 67 14.90 2.49 4.28
N PRO A 68 14.85 1.44 5.11
CA PRO A 68 13.99 0.28 4.85
C PRO A 68 12.50 0.61 4.70
N TYR A 69 11.98 1.58 5.46
CA TYR A 69 10.61 2.06 5.30
C TYR A 69 10.40 2.75 3.95
N GLU A 70 11.28 3.68 3.55
CA GLU A 70 11.20 4.36 2.25
C GLU A 70 11.25 3.36 1.08
N LYS A 71 12.12 2.34 1.19
CA LYS A 71 12.20 1.26 0.19
C LYS A 71 10.91 0.44 0.14
N ALA A 72 10.36 0.06 1.29
CA ALA A 72 9.10 -0.68 1.36
C ALA A 72 7.97 0.13 0.74
N ILE A 73 7.76 1.38 1.17
CA ILE A 73 6.75 2.31 0.62
C ILE A 73 6.88 2.43 -0.91
N SER A 74 8.10 2.63 -1.42
CA SER A 74 8.33 2.76 -2.86
C SER A 74 7.98 1.48 -3.63
N ILE A 75 8.37 0.31 -3.12
CA ILE A 75 8.09 -0.96 -3.81
C ILE A 75 6.62 -1.32 -3.71
N ILE A 76 5.97 -1.09 -2.57
CA ILE A 76 4.51 -1.22 -2.40
C ILE A 76 3.81 -0.35 -3.44
N GLY A 77 4.20 0.92 -3.58
CA GLY A 77 3.61 1.82 -4.58
C GLY A 77 3.75 1.32 -6.02
N LYS A 78 4.85 0.65 -6.37
CA LYS A 78 5.01 0.07 -7.72
C LYS A 78 4.19 -1.20 -7.94
N THR A 79 3.80 -1.91 -6.88
CA THR A 79 3.34 -3.31 -6.96
C THR A 79 1.90 -3.48 -6.51
N LEU A 80 1.48 -2.73 -5.49
CA LEU A 80 0.14 -2.75 -4.90
C LEU A 80 -0.74 -1.59 -5.41
N ALA A 81 -0.19 -0.43 -5.77
CA ALA A 81 -0.99 0.70 -6.26
C ALA A 81 -1.86 0.39 -7.50
N PRO A 82 -1.45 -0.49 -8.45
CA PRO A 82 -2.34 -0.89 -9.56
C PRO A 82 -3.64 -1.61 -9.15
N PHE A 83 -3.77 -2.00 -7.88
CA PHE A 83 -4.97 -2.59 -7.30
C PHE A 83 -5.82 -1.61 -6.50
N ASP A 84 -5.30 -0.42 -6.24
CA ASP A 84 -6.03 0.63 -5.55
C ASP A 84 -6.96 1.34 -6.55
N ASP A 85 -8.25 1.41 -6.26
CA ASP A 85 -9.25 1.87 -7.23
C ASP A 85 -9.23 3.39 -7.45
N ASP A 86 -8.91 4.15 -6.39
CA ASP A 86 -9.02 5.60 -6.38
C ASP A 86 -7.67 6.34 -6.22
N ASN A 87 -6.59 5.60 -5.97
CA ASN A 87 -5.26 6.11 -5.66
C ASN A 87 -5.26 7.02 -4.42
N LEU A 88 -6.22 6.86 -3.51
CA LEU A 88 -6.36 7.58 -2.25
C LEU A 88 -6.02 6.64 -1.10
N ILE A 89 -4.87 6.85 -0.48
CA ILE A 89 -4.30 5.95 0.51
C ILE A 89 -4.40 6.62 1.90
N PRO A 90 -5.35 6.23 2.77
CA PRO A 90 -5.31 6.62 4.18
C PRO A 90 -4.00 6.15 4.82
N CYS A 91 -3.25 7.07 5.39
CA CYS A 91 -1.92 6.80 5.95
C CYS A 91 -1.85 7.21 7.42
N PHE A 92 -1.43 6.26 8.26
CA PHE A 92 -1.34 6.42 9.70
C PHE A 92 0.06 6.13 10.22
N GLY A 93 0.46 6.87 11.25
CA GLY A 93 1.59 6.54 12.11
C GLY A 93 1.13 6.14 13.52
N PHE A 94 1.89 5.28 14.18
CA PHE A 94 1.63 4.86 15.56
C PHE A 94 2.92 4.56 16.32
N GLY A 95 2.88 4.54 17.66
CA GLY A 95 4.02 4.18 18.51
C GLY A 95 4.99 5.33 18.84
N ASP A 96 4.73 6.54 18.33
CA ASP A 96 5.48 7.73 18.72
C ASP A 96 5.03 8.25 20.10
N ALA A 97 5.72 9.26 20.63
CA ALA A 97 5.41 9.83 21.94
C ALA A 97 4.03 10.50 22.05
N THR A 98 3.34 10.74 20.93
CA THR A 98 1.98 11.28 20.95
C THR A 98 0.90 10.20 20.93
N THR A 99 1.20 9.02 20.41
CA THR A 99 0.21 7.93 20.20
C THR A 99 0.42 6.73 21.12
N HIS A 100 1.66 6.42 21.50
CA HIS A 100 2.04 5.22 22.25
C HIS A 100 1.38 3.96 21.62
N ASP A 101 0.85 3.04 22.44
CA ASP A 101 0.13 1.83 22.02
C ASP A 101 -1.41 2.00 22.01
N GLN A 102 -1.90 3.24 22.06
CA GLN A 102 -3.33 3.52 22.26
C GLN A 102 -4.02 4.15 21.06
N GLU A 103 -3.32 5.00 20.31
CA GLU A 103 -3.90 5.79 19.23
C GLU A 103 -3.07 5.69 17.94
N VAL A 104 -3.56 6.33 16.89
CA VAL A 104 -2.82 6.58 15.65
C VAL A 104 -2.86 8.07 15.33
N PHE A 105 -1.90 8.57 14.56
CA PHE A 105 -1.98 9.89 13.93
C PHE A 105 -2.12 9.75 12.42
N SER A 106 -2.86 10.67 11.80
CA SER A 106 -3.01 10.76 10.35
C SER A 106 -1.88 11.56 9.73
N PHE A 107 -1.46 11.22 8.51
CA PHE A 107 -0.42 11.98 7.79
C PHE A 107 -0.88 13.36 7.36
N HIS A 108 -2.18 13.55 7.13
CA HIS A 108 -2.79 14.86 6.90
C HIS A 108 -3.56 15.34 8.13
N GLY A 109 -3.47 16.64 8.43
CA GLY A 109 -4.11 17.26 9.58
C GLY A 109 -5.63 17.38 9.48
N ASP A 110 -6.18 17.31 8.27
CA ASP A 110 -7.62 17.26 7.98
C ASP A 110 -8.14 15.81 7.83
N HIS A 111 -7.27 14.82 8.06
CA HIS A 111 -7.55 13.39 7.90
C HIS A 111 -7.90 12.94 6.47
N SER A 112 -7.57 13.74 5.46
CA SER A 112 -7.67 13.31 4.07
C SER A 112 -6.61 12.25 3.74
N SER A 113 -6.89 11.42 2.73
CA SER A 113 -5.96 10.41 2.23
C SER A 113 -4.81 11.03 1.44
N CYS A 114 -3.66 10.35 1.40
CA CYS A 114 -2.58 10.67 0.47
C CYS A 114 -2.96 10.25 -0.95
N HIS A 115 -2.54 11.02 -1.96
CA HIS A 115 -2.77 10.75 -3.38
C HIS A 115 -1.56 10.03 -3.96
N GLY A 116 -1.66 8.70 -4.02
CA GLY A 116 -0.58 7.83 -4.47
C GLY A 116 0.60 7.75 -3.50
N PHE A 117 1.46 6.76 -3.74
CA PHE A 117 2.60 6.46 -2.87
C PHE A 117 3.71 7.52 -2.94
N GLU A 118 3.73 8.37 -3.96
CA GLU A 118 4.60 9.54 -4.01
C GLU A 118 4.28 10.53 -2.88
N GLU A 119 2.99 10.83 -2.63
CA GLU A 119 2.60 11.71 -1.52
C GLU A 119 2.81 11.03 -0.17
N VAL A 120 2.56 9.72 -0.07
CA VAL A 120 2.88 8.94 1.14
C VAL A 120 4.35 9.09 1.51
N LEU A 121 5.26 8.90 0.55
CA LEU A 121 6.69 9.00 0.77
C LEU A 121 7.10 10.43 1.18
N ALA A 122 6.54 11.45 0.54
CA ALA A 122 6.78 12.85 0.89
C ALA A 122 6.31 13.18 2.32
N CYS A 123 5.11 12.72 2.69
CA CYS A 123 4.58 12.88 4.04
C CYS A 123 5.45 12.16 5.08
N TYR A 124 5.86 10.92 4.79
CA TYR A 124 6.77 10.16 5.65
C TYR A 124 8.09 10.92 5.89
N GLN A 125 8.74 11.40 4.83
CA GLN A 125 9.99 12.16 4.92
C GLN A 125 9.83 13.49 5.67
N ASN A 126 8.65 14.11 5.59
CA ASN A 126 8.32 15.34 6.32
C ASN A 126 8.08 15.08 7.82
N VAL A 127 7.39 13.99 8.17
CA VAL A 127 6.98 13.70 9.54
C VAL A 127 8.14 13.13 10.37
N VAL A 128 8.94 12.23 9.81
CA VAL A 128 10.02 11.52 10.53
C VAL A 128 10.97 12.43 11.33
N PRO A 129 11.52 13.53 10.78
CA PRO A 129 12.45 14.39 11.52
C PRO A 129 11.84 15.07 12.76
N HIS A 130 10.52 15.12 12.86
CA HIS A 130 9.78 15.82 13.92
C HIS A 130 9.14 14.85 14.93
N LEU A 131 9.25 13.54 14.69
CA LEU A 131 8.75 12.53 15.60
C LEU A 131 9.70 12.29 16.76
N LYS A 132 9.12 11.99 17.91
CA LYS A 132 9.84 11.38 19.03
C LYS A 132 9.42 9.92 19.12
N LEU A 133 10.28 9.02 18.64
CA LEU A 133 10.03 7.58 18.70
C LEU A 133 9.83 7.13 20.16
N SER A 134 8.83 6.29 20.41
CA SER A 134 8.43 5.90 21.77
C SER A 134 7.98 4.43 21.84
N GLY A 135 6.94 4.13 22.59
CA GLY A 135 6.30 2.83 22.73
C GLY A 135 5.25 2.91 23.84
N PRO A 136 4.69 1.79 24.31
CA PRO A 136 4.87 0.43 23.82
C PRO A 136 4.42 0.23 22.36
N THR A 137 4.70 -0.94 21.79
CA THR A 137 4.36 -1.32 20.42
C THR A 137 3.13 -2.22 20.43
N SER A 138 2.02 -1.75 19.85
CA SER A 138 0.84 -2.57 19.53
C SER A 138 0.28 -2.16 18.17
N TYR A 139 -0.10 -3.14 17.35
CA TYR A 139 -0.80 -2.92 16.08
C TYR A 139 -2.31 -2.72 16.25
N GLY A 140 -2.84 -2.90 17.47
CA GLY A 140 -4.27 -2.76 17.75
C GLY A 140 -4.87 -1.45 17.24
N PRO A 141 -4.30 -0.27 17.61
CA PRO A 141 -4.87 1.02 17.19
C PRO A 141 -4.97 1.21 15.67
N VAL A 142 -3.97 0.75 14.91
CA VAL A 142 -3.97 0.91 13.45
C VAL A 142 -4.91 -0.07 12.76
N ILE A 143 -5.06 -1.28 13.30
CA ILE A 143 -6.05 -2.25 12.81
C ILE A 143 -7.46 -1.73 13.11
N GLU A 144 -7.72 -1.20 14.31
CA GLU A 144 -9.00 -0.56 14.64
C GLU A 144 -9.32 0.63 13.73
N ALA A 145 -8.32 1.44 13.37
CA ALA A 145 -8.48 2.54 12.41
C ALA A 145 -8.86 2.02 11.01
N ALA A 146 -8.27 0.91 10.57
CA ALA A 146 -8.62 0.28 9.30
C ALA A 146 -10.03 -0.30 9.29
N ILE A 147 -10.45 -0.95 10.39
CA ILE A 147 -11.84 -1.43 10.56
C ILE A 147 -12.83 -0.27 10.44
N ASP A 148 -12.56 0.86 11.09
CA ASP A 148 -13.41 2.05 11.01
C ASP A 148 -13.50 2.62 9.58
N ILE A 149 -12.41 2.58 8.80
CA ILE A 149 -12.42 2.95 7.37
C ILE A 149 -13.30 1.98 6.56
N VAL A 150 -13.13 0.67 6.72
CA VAL A 150 -13.93 -0.34 5.99
C VAL A 150 -15.41 -0.15 6.27
N GLU A 151 -15.77 0.09 7.54
CA GLU A 151 -17.14 0.37 7.94
C GLU A 151 -17.69 1.66 7.30
N LYS A 152 -16.92 2.75 7.30
CA LYS A 152 -17.27 4.04 6.63
C LYS A 152 -17.42 3.88 5.11
N ASN A 153 -16.61 3.03 4.51
CA ASN A 153 -16.62 2.69 3.10
C ASN A 153 -17.62 1.58 2.75
N ARG A 154 -18.63 1.37 3.61
CA ARG A 154 -19.77 0.46 3.38
C ARG A 154 -19.36 -1.00 3.15
N GLY A 155 -18.31 -1.45 3.83
CA GLY A 155 -17.83 -2.83 3.72
C GLY A 155 -17.14 -3.16 2.41
N GLN A 156 -16.64 -2.16 1.67
CA GLN A 156 -15.74 -2.39 0.54
C GLN A 156 -14.46 -3.10 1.01
N PHE A 157 -13.86 -3.90 0.13
CA PHE A 157 -12.66 -4.64 0.45
C PHE A 157 -11.44 -3.70 0.58
N HIS A 158 -10.71 -3.83 1.68
CA HIS A 158 -9.49 -3.09 1.93
C HIS A 158 -8.33 -4.03 2.28
N VAL A 159 -7.12 -3.61 1.92
CA VAL A 159 -5.87 -4.21 2.38
C VAL A 159 -5.14 -3.19 3.25
N LEU A 160 -5.04 -3.49 4.55
CA LEU A 160 -4.19 -2.76 5.48
C LEU A 160 -2.76 -3.29 5.35
N VAL A 161 -1.83 -2.42 4.95
CA VAL A 161 -0.41 -2.72 4.93
C VAL A 161 0.25 -2.05 6.13
N ILE A 162 0.85 -2.84 7.02
CA ILE A 162 1.59 -2.33 8.19
C ILE A 162 3.07 -2.53 7.92
N ILE A 163 3.88 -1.47 7.98
CA ILE A 163 5.34 -1.56 7.92
C ILE A 163 5.86 -1.39 9.34
N ALA A 164 6.60 -2.39 9.85
CA ALA A 164 7.08 -2.40 11.23
C ALA A 164 8.38 -3.18 11.39
N ASP A 165 9.06 -3.01 12.53
CA ASP A 165 10.30 -3.71 12.88
C ASP A 165 10.10 -5.02 13.68
N GLY A 166 8.84 -5.38 13.91
CA GLY A 166 8.43 -6.64 14.53
C GLY A 166 8.55 -6.68 16.05
N GLN A 167 8.95 -5.59 16.71
CA GLN A 167 9.15 -5.56 18.16
C GLN A 167 7.86 -5.22 18.92
N VAL A 168 6.82 -6.05 18.78
CA VAL A 168 5.62 -5.94 19.64
C VAL A 168 6.06 -6.07 21.11
N THR A 169 5.66 -5.12 21.96
CA THR A 169 6.20 -5.03 23.31
C THR A 169 5.81 -6.25 24.13
N ARG A 170 6.82 -6.94 24.67
CA ARG A 170 6.64 -8.05 25.62
C ARG A 170 6.75 -7.55 27.04
N SER A 171 5.93 -8.10 27.93
CA SER A 171 6.10 -7.85 29.36
C SER A 171 7.32 -8.62 29.85
N VAL A 172 8.22 -7.93 30.58
CA VAL A 172 9.34 -8.55 31.31
C VAL A 172 8.90 -9.52 32.41
N ASN A 173 7.60 -9.53 32.75
CA ASN A 173 7.00 -10.37 33.78
C ASN A 173 6.11 -11.48 33.22
N CYS A 174 6.06 -11.70 31.91
CA CYS A 174 5.33 -12.84 31.34
C CYS A 174 6.21 -14.09 31.41
N ASP A 175 5.68 -15.17 31.98
CA ASP A 175 6.31 -16.49 31.90
C ASP A 175 6.41 -16.94 30.44
N ASP A 176 7.33 -17.87 30.14
CA ASP A 176 7.50 -18.45 28.81
C ASP A 176 6.15 -19.01 28.29
N GLY A 177 5.54 -18.28 27.35
CA GLY A 177 4.26 -18.66 26.72
C GLY A 177 3.09 -17.71 26.97
N GLU A 178 3.17 -16.78 27.93
CA GLU A 178 2.11 -15.78 28.16
C GLU A 178 2.22 -14.59 27.22
N LEU A 179 1.07 -14.09 26.75
CA LEU A 179 0.98 -12.91 25.90
C LEU A 179 1.00 -11.64 26.76
N SER A 180 1.80 -10.67 26.37
CA SER A 180 1.74 -9.32 26.92
C SER A 180 0.41 -8.62 26.62
N PRO A 181 0.06 -7.55 27.34
CA PRO A 181 -1.13 -6.75 27.03
C PRO A 181 -1.14 -6.24 25.59
N GLN A 182 0.01 -5.87 25.04
CA GLN A 182 0.14 -5.38 23.66
C GLN A 182 -0.06 -6.49 22.63
N GLU A 183 0.54 -7.66 22.84
CA GLU A 183 0.32 -8.85 21.99
C GLU A 183 -1.16 -9.26 22.02
N GLN A 184 -1.78 -9.30 23.20
CA GLN A 184 -3.20 -9.62 23.35
C GLN A 184 -4.11 -8.61 22.63
N LYS A 185 -3.82 -7.30 22.76
CA LYS A 185 -4.58 -6.24 22.07
C LYS A 185 -4.44 -6.36 20.56
N THR A 186 -3.25 -6.66 20.05
CA THR A 186 -3.01 -6.89 18.62
C THR A 186 -3.76 -8.12 18.13
N ILE A 187 -3.66 -9.27 18.83
CA ILE A 187 -4.37 -10.49 18.45
C ILE A 187 -5.88 -10.26 18.43
N GLN A 188 -6.43 -9.61 19.46
CA GLN A 188 -7.86 -9.31 19.50
C GLN A 188 -8.29 -8.41 18.34
N ALA A 189 -7.50 -7.39 17.99
CA ALA A 189 -7.82 -6.53 16.86
C ALA A 189 -7.80 -7.28 15.52
N ILE A 190 -6.90 -8.26 15.34
CA ILE A 190 -6.88 -9.11 14.14
C ILE A 190 -8.12 -10.02 14.08
N VAL A 191 -8.51 -10.61 15.22
CA VAL A 191 -9.74 -11.41 15.32
C VAL A 191 -10.96 -10.55 14.99
N ASP A 192 -11.08 -9.35 15.59
CA ASP A 192 -12.17 -8.42 15.33
C ASP A 192 -12.21 -8.01 13.85
N ALA A 193 -11.04 -7.77 13.24
CA ALA A 193 -10.91 -7.44 11.82
C ALA A 193 -11.41 -8.56 10.89
N SER A 194 -11.39 -9.82 11.32
CA SER A 194 -11.88 -10.94 10.49
C SER A 194 -13.39 -10.91 10.22
N SER A 195 -14.16 -10.15 11.01
CA SER A 195 -15.57 -9.88 10.74
C SER A 195 -15.82 -8.79 9.69
N TYR A 196 -14.77 -8.23 9.09
CA TYR A 196 -14.82 -7.14 8.10
C TYR A 196 -14.14 -7.54 6.80
N ALA A 197 -14.44 -6.83 5.70
CA ALA A 197 -13.81 -7.04 4.40
C ALA A 197 -12.38 -6.45 4.40
N LEU A 198 -11.52 -6.94 5.30
CA LEU A 198 -10.21 -6.40 5.60
C LEU A 198 -9.16 -7.50 5.63
N SER A 199 -8.18 -7.39 4.74
CA SER A 199 -6.93 -8.14 4.76
C SER A 199 -5.82 -7.33 5.40
N ILE A 200 -4.93 -7.97 6.15
CA ILE A 200 -3.80 -7.32 6.83
C ILE A 200 -2.49 -7.93 6.32
N VAL A 201 -1.57 -7.09 5.85
CA VAL A 201 -0.23 -7.50 5.42
C VAL A 201 0.80 -6.77 6.28
N LEU A 202 1.50 -7.52 7.14
CA LEU A 202 2.60 -7.01 7.95
C LEU A 202 3.93 -7.18 7.22
N ILE A 203 4.57 -6.06 6.89
CA ILE A 203 5.86 -5.98 6.23
C ILE A 203 6.93 -5.73 7.28
N GLY A 204 7.71 -6.76 7.57
CA GLY A 204 8.81 -6.72 8.52
C GLY A 204 10.08 -6.12 7.94
N VAL A 205 10.50 -4.96 8.44
CA VAL A 205 11.77 -4.29 8.11
C VAL A 205 12.75 -4.33 9.27
N GLY A 206 14.05 -4.34 8.99
CA GLY A 206 15.08 -4.45 10.03
C GLY A 206 15.44 -5.88 10.42
N ASP A 207 16.14 -6.00 11.55
CA ASP A 207 16.83 -7.20 12.01
C ASP A 207 15.89 -8.28 12.58
N GLY A 208 14.67 -7.91 12.99
CA GLY A 208 13.80 -8.78 13.80
C GLY A 208 14.21 -8.78 15.28
N PRO A 209 13.97 -9.87 16.05
CA PRO A 209 13.53 -11.21 15.62
C PRO A 209 12.13 -11.26 15.00
N TRP A 210 11.90 -12.25 14.13
CA TRP A 210 10.63 -12.46 13.40
C TRP A 210 9.94 -13.78 13.75
N GLU A 211 10.54 -14.58 14.62
CA GLU A 211 10.05 -15.88 15.08
C GLU A 211 8.66 -15.77 15.65
N ASP A 212 8.42 -14.69 16.41
CA ASP A 212 7.12 -14.43 16.99
C ASP A 212 6.12 -14.05 15.92
N MET A 213 6.47 -13.14 15.00
CA MET A 213 5.60 -12.75 13.88
C MET A 213 5.20 -13.94 12.99
N LYS A 214 6.05 -14.95 12.86
CA LYS A 214 5.71 -16.22 12.19
C LYS A 214 4.74 -17.08 13.01
N LYS A 215 4.89 -17.09 14.33
CA LYS A 215 4.00 -17.79 15.28
C LYS A 215 2.71 -17.01 15.57
N PHE A 216 2.65 -15.72 15.23
CA PHE A 216 1.46 -14.90 15.46
C PHE A 216 0.27 -15.49 14.73
N ASP A 217 0.47 -15.98 13.51
CA ASP A 217 -0.57 -16.64 12.73
C ASP A 217 -1.13 -17.89 13.44
N ASP A 218 -0.23 -18.75 13.96
CA ASP A 218 -0.60 -19.93 14.76
C ASP A 218 -1.29 -19.61 16.10
N LYS A 219 -1.09 -18.38 16.63
CA LYS A 219 -1.59 -17.93 17.94
C LYS A 219 -2.93 -17.20 17.85
N ILE A 220 -3.37 -16.78 16.67
CA ILE A 220 -4.65 -16.10 16.51
C ILE A 220 -5.76 -17.17 16.69
N PRO A 221 -6.68 -17.00 17.65
CA PRO A 221 -7.77 -17.96 17.91
C PRO A 221 -8.78 -17.97 16.75
N ALA A 222 -9.95 -18.60 16.95
CA ALA A 222 -11.00 -18.72 15.92
C ALA A 222 -11.42 -17.36 15.34
N ARG A 223 -10.87 -17.04 14.16
CA ARG A 223 -11.21 -15.93 13.27
C ARG A 223 -12.17 -16.42 12.17
N ASP A 224 -12.98 -15.51 11.63
CA ASP A 224 -13.99 -15.85 10.61
C ASP A 224 -13.34 -16.37 9.31
N PHE A 225 -12.19 -15.81 8.94
CA PHE A 225 -11.30 -16.31 7.89
C PHE A 225 -9.85 -15.90 8.19
N ASP A 226 -8.89 -16.47 7.47
CA ASP A 226 -7.50 -16.05 7.54
C ASP A 226 -7.32 -14.67 6.93
N ASN A 227 -7.09 -13.64 7.75
CA ASN A 227 -7.02 -12.24 7.31
C ASN A 227 -5.65 -11.59 7.54
N PHE A 228 -4.61 -12.35 7.88
CA PHE A 228 -3.31 -11.78 8.29
C PHE A 228 -2.14 -12.49 7.62
N GLN A 229 -1.29 -11.74 6.93
CA GLN A 229 -0.10 -12.24 6.26
C GLN A 229 1.16 -11.51 6.76
N PHE A 230 2.24 -12.25 7.02
CA PHE A 230 3.55 -11.68 7.37
C PHE A 230 4.57 -11.84 6.24
N VAL A 231 5.26 -10.74 5.91
CA VAL A 231 6.33 -10.70 4.90
C VAL A 231 7.61 -10.14 5.49
N ASN A 232 8.68 -10.95 5.51
CA ASN A 232 10.01 -10.48 5.90
C ASN A 232 10.69 -9.75 4.73
N PHE A 233 10.54 -8.42 4.70
CA PHE A 233 11.12 -7.57 3.66
C PHE A 233 12.64 -7.61 3.67
N THR A 234 13.26 -7.56 4.86
CA THR A 234 14.72 -7.58 4.99
C THR A 234 15.33 -8.84 4.41
N ASP A 235 14.75 -10.02 4.70
CA ASP A 235 15.21 -11.30 4.16
C ASP A 235 15.16 -11.30 2.64
N ILE A 236 14.02 -10.91 2.04
CA ILE A 236 13.84 -10.87 0.59
C ILE A 236 14.85 -9.91 -0.05
N MET A 237 15.04 -8.72 0.53
CA MET A 237 15.93 -7.71 -0.01
C MET A 237 17.42 -8.04 0.17
N SER A 238 17.76 -8.94 1.10
CA SER A 238 19.13 -9.40 1.35
C SER A 238 19.63 -10.46 0.34
N LYS A 239 18.72 -11.14 -0.37
CA LYS A 239 19.06 -12.24 -1.29
C LYS A 239 20.00 -11.79 -2.41
N ASN A 240 20.84 -12.69 -2.92
CA ASN A 240 21.74 -12.40 -4.02
C ASN A 240 21.03 -12.54 -5.38
N SER A 241 20.22 -11.56 -5.73
CA SER A 241 19.43 -11.51 -6.97
C SER A 241 19.32 -10.08 -7.50
N SER A 242 18.84 -9.90 -8.73
CA SER A 242 18.66 -8.56 -9.29
C SER A 242 17.62 -7.74 -8.50
N PRO A 243 17.68 -6.40 -8.52
CA PRO A 243 16.68 -5.56 -7.87
C PRO A 243 15.25 -5.89 -8.32
N SER A 244 15.02 -6.08 -9.63
CA SER A 244 13.71 -6.42 -10.17
C SER A 244 13.17 -7.77 -9.67
N GLN A 245 14.05 -8.76 -9.49
CA GLN A 245 13.67 -10.06 -8.93
C GLN A 245 13.28 -9.95 -7.46
N LYS A 246 13.97 -9.09 -6.69
CA LYS A 246 13.63 -8.84 -5.27
C LYS A 246 12.29 -8.13 -5.14
N GLU A 247 12.06 -7.09 -5.95
CA GLU A 247 10.77 -6.37 -6.00
C GLU A 247 9.62 -7.33 -6.36
N ALA A 248 9.80 -8.18 -7.38
CA ALA A 248 8.81 -9.18 -7.77
C ALA A 248 8.57 -10.23 -6.68
N ALA A 249 9.63 -10.73 -6.04
CA ALA A 249 9.51 -11.70 -4.94
C ALA A 249 8.77 -11.10 -3.73
N PHE A 250 9.04 -9.83 -3.42
CA PHE A 250 8.32 -9.11 -2.37
C PHE A 250 6.85 -8.90 -2.73
N ALA A 251 6.55 -8.46 -3.96
CA ALA A 251 5.18 -8.29 -4.43
C ALA A 251 4.38 -9.60 -4.32
N LEU A 252 4.96 -10.70 -4.81
CA LEU A 252 4.35 -12.02 -4.70
C LEU A 252 4.14 -12.41 -3.24
N ALA A 253 5.12 -12.16 -2.37
CA ALA A 253 5.02 -12.51 -0.95
C ALA A 253 3.91 -11.73 -0.22
N ALA A 254 3.76 -10.44 -0.53
CA ALA A 254 2.72 -9.57 0.04
C ALA A 254 1.32 -9.89 -0.50
N LEU A 255 1.23 -10.41 -1.72
CA LEU A 255 -0.03 -10.61 -2.42
C LEU A 255 -0.52 -12.06 -2.46
N MET A 256 0.29 -13.04 -2.04
CA MET A 256 -0.04 -14.47 -2.26
C MET A 256 -1.35 -14.89 -1.61
N GLU A 257 -1.72 -14.28 -0.48
CA GLU A 257 -2.95 -14.64 0.25
C GLU A 257 -4.15 -13.80 -0.16
N ILE A 258 -3.94 -12.57 -0.64
CA ILE A 258 -5.01 -11.60 -0.88
C ILE A 258 -6.15 -12.15 -1.75
N PRO A 259 -5.92 -12.89 -2.87
CA PRO A 259 -7.03 -13.47 -3.63
C PRO A 259 -7.87 -14.47 -2.84
N PHE A 260 -7.23 -15.30 -2.01
CA PHE A 260 -7.93 -16.28 -1.19
C PHE A 260 -8.72 -15.61 -0.07
N GLN A 261 -8.13 -14.57 0.54
CA GLN A 261 -8.77 -13.76 1.57
C GLN A 261 -9.98 -13.00 1.00
N TYR A 262 -9.84 -12.38 -0.18
CA TYR A 262 -10.93 -11.74 -0.90
C TYR A 262 -12.06 -12.71 -1.22
N LYS A 263 -11.73 -13.91 -1.71
CA LYS A 263 -12.71 -14.95 -1.98
C LYS A 263 -13.43 -15.41 -0.71
N ALA A 264 -12.73 -15.59 0.41
CA ALA A 264 -13.33 -15.93 1.70
C ALA A 264 -14.31 -14.85 2.16
N VAL A 265 -13.96 -13.56 2.02
CA VAL A 265 -14.84 -12.43 2.32
C VAL A 265 -16.14 -12.46 1.50
N ILE A 266 -16.07 -12.86 0.23
CA ILE A 266 -17.25 -13.06 -0.62
C ILE A 266 -18.08 -14.27 -0.13
N GLU A 267 -17.44 -15.42 0.07
CA GLU A 267 -18.13 -16.66 0.45
C GLU A 267 -18.80 -16.57 1.83
N LEU A 268 -18.24 -15.79 2.75
CA LEU A 268 -18.81 -15.52 4.07
C LEU A 268 -19.88 -14.41 4.06
N GLY A 269 -20.13 -13.77 2.92
CA GLY A 269 -21.08 -12.66 2.81
C GLY A 269 -20.68 -11.41 3.62
N ILE A 270 -19.37 -11.19 3.75
CA ILE A 270 -18.80 -10.04 4.46
C ILE A 270 -18.67 -8.83 3.52
N LEU A 271 -18.41 -9.05 2.23
CA LEU A 271 -18.26 -7.98 1.25
C LEU A 271 -19.54 -7.12 1.16
N GLY A 272 -19.38 -5.79 1.26
CA GLY A 272 -20.49 -4.83 1.20
C GLY A 272 -21.37 -4.79 2.47
N ARG A 273 -20.96 -5.47 3.54
CA ARG A 273 -21.68 -5.51 4.81
C ARG A 273 -21.16 -4.43 5.76
N VAL A 274 -22.10 -3.74 6.40
CA VAL A 274 -21.85 -2.78 7.49
C VAL A 274 -22.30 -3.45 8.79
N THR A 275 -21.45 -3.47 9.81
CA THR A 275 -21.67 -4.23 11.05
C THR A 275 -22.38 -3.43 12.14
N GLY A 276 -22.23 -2.11 12.14
CA GLY A 276 -22.57 -1.19 13.22
C GLY A 276 -21.70 -1.33 14.48
N ARG A 277 -20.70 -2.22 14.48
CA ARG A 277 -19.91 -2.59 15.67
C ARG A 277 -18.55 -1.90 15.75
N ALA A 278 -18.08 -1.32 14.64
CA ALA A 278 -16.76 -0.70 14.59
C ALA A 278 -16.67 0.49 15.55
N LYS A 279 -15.55 0.60 16.28
CA LYS A 279 -15.24 1.80 17.07
C LYS A 279 -14.96 2.95 16.11
N LYS A 280 -15.57 4.10 16.33
CA LYS A 280 -15.23 5.31 15.58
C LYS A 280 -13.85 5.81 16.01
N ILE A 281 -12.91 5.83 15.08
CA ILE A 281 -11.54 6.32 15.31
C ILE A 281 -11.42 7.76 14.80
N VAL A 282 -10.87 8.63 15.64
CA VAL A 282 -10.47 9.98 15.27
C VAL A 282 -8.95 10.04 15.46
N PRO A 283 -8.17 9.91 14.37
CA PRO A 283 -6.72 9.97 14.45
C PRO A 283 -6.24 11.30 15.03
N ARG A 284 -5.10 11.30 15.71
CA ARG A 284 -4.39 12.54 16.05
C ARG A 284 -3.93 13.26 14.77
N PRO A 285 -3.80 14.59 14.79
CA PRO A 285 -3.12 15.30 13.72
C PRO A 285 -1.63 14.89 13.66
N PRO A 286 -0.96 15.03 12.50
CA PRO A 286 0.46 14.76 12.40
C PRO A 286 1.26 15.76 13.26
N PRO A 287 2.48 15.40 13.71
CA PRO A 287 3.34 16.30 14.49
C PRO A 287 3.67 17.60 13.76
N VAL A 288 3.69 17.54 12.43
CA VAL A 288 3.89 18.68 11.54
C VAL A 288 2.80 18.68 10.46
N PRO A 289 2.17 19.82 10.17
CA PRO A 289 1.26 19.91 9.04
C PRO A 289 1.99 19.58 7.74
N TYR A 290 1.41 18.70 6.94
CA TYR A 290 1.80 18.55 5.55
C TYR A 290 0.95 19.48 4.70
N SER A 291 1.59 20.46 4.05
CA SER A 291 0.96 21.25 2.99
C SER A 291 1.42 20.68 1.68
N ARG A 292 0.49 20.14 0.88
CA ARG A 292 0.83 19.71 -0.47
C ARG A 292 1.54 20.87 -1.19
N PRO A 293 2.74 20.65 -1.74
CA PRO A 293 3.36 21.66 -2.58
C PRO A 293 2.35 22.05 -3.66
N ALA A 294 1.98 23.33 -3.72
CA ALA A 294 1.17 23.80 -4.82
C ALA A 294 1.85 23.33 -6.13
N PRO A 295 1.10 22.78 -7.11
CA PRO A 295 1.65 22.58 -8.44
C PRO A 295 2.39 23.86 -8.82
N PRO A 296 3.62 23.79 -9.36
CA PRO A 296 4.45 24.96 -9.55
C PRO A 296 3.61 26.09 -10.13
N ALA A 297 3.43 27.14 -9.33
CA ALA A 297 2.66 28.29 -9.73
C ALA A 297 3.28 28.75 -11.05
N ARG A 298 2.48 28.79 -12.12
CA ARG A 298 2.93 29.39 -13.38
C ARG A 298 3.38 30.79 -13.04
N LEU A 299 4.69 31.02 -13.05
CA LEU A 299 5.27 32.34 -12.96
C LEU A 299 4.55 33.20 -14.02
N PRO A 300 4.04 34.39 -13.67
CA PRO A 300 3.56 35.31 -14.68
C PRO A 300 4.78 35.80 -15.45
N SER A 301 5.12 35.08 -16.51
CA SER A 301 5.99 35.60 -17.55
C SER A 301 5.30 36.82 -18.13
N ASN A 302 5.84 38.00 -17.85
CA ASN A 302 5.52 39.25 -18.56
C ASN A 302 5.93 39.11 -20.03
N VAL A 303 5.20 38.30 -20.79
CA VAL A 303 5.25 38.26 -22.24
C VAL A 303 3.81 38.03 -22.69
N ALA A 304 3.33 38.95 -23.52
CA ALA A 304 1.95 39.03 -23.98
C ALA A 304 1.33 37.67 -24.32
N SER A 305 0.13 37.48 -23.77
CA SER A 305 -0.93 36.56 -24.19
C SER A 305 -0.75 35.85 -25.54
N SER A 306 -0.64 34.52 -25.50
CA SER A 306 -1.21 33.66 -26.55
C SER A 306 -1.91 32.46 -25.91
N THR A 307 -3.23 32.54 -25.84
CA THR A 307 -4.16 31.51 -25.35
C THR A 307 -4.29 30.29 -26.29
N ASP A 308 -3.31 30.03 -27.14
CA ASP A 308 -3.36 29.01 -28.19
C ASP A 308 -2.56 27.73 -27.85
N GLY A 309 -1.74 27.73 -26.79
CA GLY A 309 -0.81 26.64 -26.50
C GLY A 309 -1.41 25.38 -25.85
N GLU A 310 -2.40 25.54 -24.97
CA GLU A 310 -2.93 24.41 -24.18
C GLU A 310 -4.03 23.62 -24.89
N ARG A 311 -4.86 24.28 -25.71
CA ARG A 311 -5.79 23.56 -26.61
C ARG A 311 -5.04 22.71 -27.63
N ASN A 312 -3.86 23.17 -28.07
CA ASN A 312 -3.07 22.47 -29.09
C ASN A 312 -2.44 21.15 -28.59
N GLN A 313 -2.25 20.97 -27.28
CA GLN A 313 -1.67 19.73 -26.75
C GLN A 313 -2.70 18.60 -26.61
N GLN A 314 -3.98 18.91 -26.40
CA GLN A 314 -5.08 17.93 -26.36
C GLN A 314 -5.79 17.75 -27.71
N ALA A 315 -5.62 18.69 -28.65
CA ALA A 315 -6.19 18.59 -29.99
C ALA A 315 -5.43 17.62 -30.90
N CYS A 316 -6.19 16.88 -31.72
CA CYS A 316 -5.68 15.94 -32.70
C CYS A 316 -4.68 16.63 -33.64
N PRO A 317 -3.48 16.06 -33.87
CA PRO A 317 -2.44 16.68 -34.70
C PRO A 317 -2.81 16.77 -36.19
N ILE A 318 -3.95 16.21 -36.61
CA ILE A 318 -4.43 16.23 -37.99
C ILE A 318 -5.46 17.33 -38.20
N CYS A 319 -6.54 17.31 -37.41
CA CYS A 319 -7.62 18.28 -37.56
C CYS A 319 -7.49 19.51 -36.66
N LEU A 320 -6.56 19.48 -35.69
CA LEU A 320 -6.30 20.54 -34.72
C LEU A 320 -7.54 21.02 -33.93
N THR A 321 -8.61 20.23 -33.98
CA THR A 321 -9.94 20.61 -33.48
C THR A 321 -10.45 19.60 -32.46
N ASN A 322 -10.48 18.31 -32.84
CA ASN A 322 -11.05 17.26 -32.00
C ASN A 322 -10.05 16.79 -30.94
N VAL A 323 -10.55 16.34 -29.79
CA VAL A 323 -9.72 15.74 -28.73
C VAL A 323 -9.07 14.42 -29.17
N LYS A 324 -7.90 14.11 -28.61
CA LYS A 324 -7.19 12.86 -28.84
C LYS A 324 -7.84 11.70 -28.06
N ASP A 325 -8.63 10.87 -28.73
CA ASP A 325 -9.36 9.72 -28.15
C ASP A 325 -9.00 8.36 -28.78
N LEU A 326 -7.99 8.33 -29.67
CA LEU A 326 -7.53 7.13 -30.37
C LEU A 326 -5.99 7.03 -30.37
N ALA A 327 -5.47 5.98 -29.74
CA ALA A 327 -4.04 5.65 -29.71
C ALA A 327 -3.68 4.58 -30.75
N PHE A 328 -2.51 4.72 -31.39
CA PHE A 328 -1.91 3.70 -32.25
C PHE A 328 -0.97 2.79 -31.46
N GLY A 329 -0.64 1.61 -32.02
CA GLY A 329 0.31 0.66 -31.40
C GLY A 329 1.72 1.22 -31.10
N CYS A 330 2.09 2.35 -31.72
CA CYS A 330 3.33 3.09 -31.44
C CYS A 330 3.23 4.11 -30.29
N GLY A 331 2.07 4.22 -29.63
CA GLY A 331 1.81 5.14 -28.51
C GLY A 331 1.34 6.56 -28.89
N HIS A 332 1.36 6.92 -30.17
CA HIS A 332 0.89 8.23 -30.64
C HIS A 332 -0.64 8.32 -30.73
N LEU A 333 -1.19 9.51 -30.46
CA LEU A 333 -2.64 9.74 -30.38
C LEU A 333 -3.18 10.69 -31.47
N THR A 334 -4.40 10.41 -31.90
CA THR A 334 -5.23 11.26 -32.80
C THR A 334 -6.68 11.22 -32.34
N CYS A 335 -7.55 12.05 -32.94
CA CYS A 335 -9.00 11.82 -32.79
C CYS A 335 -9.44 10.64 -33.68
N ARG A 336 -10.51 9.97 -33.27
CA ARG A 336 -11.08 8.82 -33.96
C ARG A 336 -11.38 9.07 -35.44
N ASP A 337 -11.94 10.23 -35.76
CA ASP A 337 -12.34 10.56 -37.13
C ASP A 337 -11.13 10.60 -38.08
N CYS A 338 -10.05 11.25 -37.64
CA CYS A 338 -8.81 11.31 -38.40
C CYS A 338 -8.03 10.00 -38.40
N GLY A 339 -7.94 9.29 -37.27
CA GLY A 339 -7.10 8.08 -37.14
C GLY A 339 -7.71 6.79 -37.71
N SER A 340 -9.02 6.76 -37.97
CA SER A 340 -9.75 5.58 -38.47
C SER A 340 -9.24 5.09 -39.84
N ARG A 341 -8.82 6.01 -40.73
CA ARG A 341 -8.45 5.71 -42.13
C ARG A 341 -6.94 5.78 -42.42
N LEU A 342 -6.11 6.04 -41.41
CA LEU A 342 -4.66 6.14 -41.62
C LEU A 342 -4.01 4.77 -41.70
N THR A 343 -3.14 4.55 -42.69
CA THR A 343 -2.32 3.34 -42.79
C THR A 343 -1.00 3.46 -42.01
N ASN A 344 -0.49 4.68 -41.86
CA ASN A 344 0.76 5.00 -41.17
C ASN A 344 0.53 6.11 -40.16
N CYS A 345 1.25 6.06 -39.04
CA CYS A 345 1.18 7.07 -37.99
C CYS A 345 1.66 8.42 -38.53
N PRO A 346 0.90 9.52 -38.38
CA PRO A 346 1.29 10.83 -38.92
C PRO A 346 2.51 11.43 -38.19
N ILE A 347 2.83 10.92 -36.98
CA ILE A 347 3.92 11.40 -36.14
C ILE A 347 5.23 10.63 -36.42
N CYS A 348 5.27 9.32 -36.14
CA CYS A 348 6.48 8.50 -36.34
C CYS A 348 6.55 7.74 -37.68
N ARG A 349 5.52 7.83 -38.55
CA ARG A 349 5.44 7.16 -39.86
C ARG A 349 5.40 5.62 -39.83
N GLU A 350 5.42 4.99 -38.66
CA GLU A 350 5.25 3.55 -38.50
C GLU A 350 3.88 3.06 -39.02
N ARG A 351 3.82 1.84 -39.54
CA ARG A 351 2.57 1.22 -40.02
C ARG A 351 1.62 0.96 -38.84
N ILE A 352 0.37 1.41 -38.95
CA ILE A 352 -0.62 1.25 -37.89
C ILE A 352 -1.20 -0.17 -37.95
N THR A 353 -0.86 -1.00 -36.97
CA THR A 353 -1.39 -2.36 -36.79
C THR A 353 -2.50 -2.44 -35.74
N THR A 354 -2.49 -1.53 -34.75
CA THR A 354 -3.41 -1.53 -33.61
C THR A 354 -3.99 -0.13 -33.38
N ARG A 355 -5.28 -0.05 -33.04
CA ARG A 355 -6.00 1.18 -32.68
C ARG A 355 -6.76 0.95 -31.37
N LEU A 356 -6.44 1.71 -30.33
CA LEU A 356 -7.05 1.60 -29.00
C LEU A 356 -7.81 2.89 -28.67
N ARG A 357 -9.04 2.75 -28.17
CA ARG A 357 -9.81 3.89 -27.70
C ARG A 357 -9.32 4.27 -26.30
N VAL A 358 -9.04 5.55 -26.10
CA VAL A 358 -8.61 6.09 -24.81
C VAL A 358 -9.76 6.91 -24.24
N PHE A 359 -10.22 6.57 -23.04
CA PHE A 359 -11.18 7.40 -22.33
C PHE A 359 -10.39 8.38 -21.47
N THR A 360 -10.38 9.64 -21.89
CA THR A 360 -9.90 10.74 -21.05
C THR A 360 -11.02 11.10 -20.08
N GLY A 361 -10.79 10.89 -18.78
CA GLY A 361 -11.69 11.31 -17.71
C GLY A 361 -11.86 12.82 -17.64
#